data_AF-A0A0B6ZL74-F1
#
_entry.id   AF-A0A0B6ZL74-F1
#
_cell.length_a   1.000
_cell.length_b   1.000
_cell.length_c   1.000
_cell.angle_alpha   90.00
_cell.angle_beta   90.00
_cell.angle_gamma   90.00
#
_symmetry.space_group_name_H-M   'P 1'
#
loop_
_entity.id
_entity.type
_entity.pdbx_description
1 polymer ?
#
loop_
_entity_poly.entity_id
_entity_poly.type
_entity_poly.pdbx_seq_one_letter_code
_entity_poly.pdbx_strand_id
1 'polypeptide(L)'
;HETLVLALEQLYALGALNHMGELTKLGRRMAEFPVDPMMSKMILASEKYKCSKEVVTIAAMLSVNNAIFYRPKDKIVHADTARHNFFVPGGDHLTLLNVYSQWEETEYSTQWCYENYLQHRSMKRARDIRDQLEGLLERVEIELVSNPTDTQGIRKAVTAGYFYHTVRLTKGGQYKTVKSQQTVMVHPNSCLFEEHPRWLIYHELVFTTKEFMRQVVEIENLWLLEVAPHYYRAKDLEDGSGKKMPKKQGKAKEELVRSY
;
A
#
# COMPACT_ATOMS: atom_id res chain seq x y z
N HIS A 1 6.71 23.93 14.53
CA HIS A 1 5.94 24.82 13.64
C HIS A 1 5.90 24.24 12.23
N GLU A 2 7.05 23.90 11.64
CA GLU A 2 7.15 23.26 10.31
C GLU A 2 6.35 21.95 10.18
N THR A 3 6.38 21.08 11.19
CA THR A 3 5.62 19.81 11.18
C THR A 3 4.10 20.00 11.13
N LEU A 4 3.57 21.03 11.79
CA LEU A 4 2.14 21.35 11.76
C LEU A 4 1.71 21.88 10.39
N VAL A 5 2.57 22.68 9.75
CA VAL A 5 2.31 23.19 8.39
C VAL A 5 2.27 22.05 7.38
N LEU A 6 3.24 21.13 7.43
CA LEU A 6 3.25 19.95 6.56
C LEU A 6 2.02 19.05 6.77
N ALA A 7 1.59 18.85 8.01
CA ALA A 7 0.37 18.10 8.30
C ALA A 7 -0.88 18.80 7.74
N LEU A 8 -0.97 20.13 7.85
CA LEU A 8 -2.07 20.92 7.31
C LEU A 8 -2.11 20.84 5.78
N GLU A 9 -0.95 20.96 5.12
CA GLU A 9 -0.81 20.82 3.67
C GLU A 9 -1.24 19.43 3.19
N GLN A 10 -0.86 18.38 3.92
CA GLN A 10 -1.27 17.01 3.62
C GLN A 10 -2.79 16.84 3.74
N LEU A 11 -3.40 17.34 4.82
CA LEU A 11 -4.84 17.29 5.01
C LEU A 11 -5.60 18.09 3.93
N TYR A 12 -5.09 19.27 3.57
CA TYR A 12 -5.64 20.08 2.49
C TYR A 12 -5.59 19.32 1.16
N ALA A 13 -4.46 18.71 0.82
CA ALA A 13 -4.33 17.96 -0.42
C ALA A 13 -5.09 16.62 -0.42
N LEU A 14 -5.31 15.97 0.73
CA LEU A 14 -6.24 14.83 0.79
C LEU A 14 -7.70 15.26 0.52
N GLY A 15 -7.97 16.56 0.56
CA GLY A 15 -9.29 17.17 0.45
C GLY A 15 -10.05 17.17 1.77
N ALA A 16 -9.38 16.88 2.89
CA ALA A 16 -9.99 16.89 4.22
C ALA A 16 -10.32 18.32 4.68
N LEU A 17 -9.49 19.29 4.27
CA LEU A 17 -9.66 20.71 4.58
C LEU A 17 -9.90 21.54 3.32
N ASN A 18 -10.65 22.63 3.44
CA ASN A 18 -10.79 23.65 2.40
C ASN A 18 -9.69 24.72 2.51
N HIS A 19 -9.71 25.72 1.62
CA HIS A 19 -8.70 26.81 1.58
C HIS A 19 -8.75 27.74 2.80
N MET A 20 -9.82 27.67 3.59
CA MET A 20 -10.00 28.40 4.85
C MET A 20 -9.55 27.56 6.07
N GLY A 21 -9.11 26.31 5.87
CA GLY A 21 -8.70 25.41 6.94
C GLY A 21 -9.86 24.69 7.64
N GLU A 22 -11.06 24.68 7.06
CA GLU A 22 -12.24 24.04 7.65
C GLU A 22 -12.46 22.63 7.09
N LEU A 23 -13.04 21.74 7.90
CA LEU A 23 -13.38 20.37 7.47
C LEU A 23 -14.40 20.36 6.33
N THR A 24 -14.05 19.68 5.25
CA THR A 24 -14.96 19.42 4.12
C THR A 24 -15.94 18.28 4.45
N LYS A 25 -16.93 18.02 3.59
CA LYS A 25 -17.78 16.81 3.72
C LYS A 25 -16.93 15.53 3.71
N LEU A 26 -15.90 15.50 2.86
CA LEU A 26 -14.94 14.40 2.82
C LEU A 26 -14.15 14.32 4.14
N GLY A 27 -13.63 15.45 4.63
CA GLY A 27 -12.89 15.48 5.90
C GLY A 27 -13.71 15.02 7.10
N ARG A 28 -15.00 15.35 7.14
CA ARG A 28 -15.93 14.83 8.17
C ARG A 28 -16.09 13.32 8.07
N ARG A 29 -16.33 12.77 6.87
CA ARG A 29 -16.36 11.30 6.68
C ARG A 29 -15.04 10.66 7.06
N MET A 30 -13.90 11.31 6.78
CA MET A 30 -12.59 10.79 7.12
C MET A 30 -12.39 10.67 8.64
N ALA A 31 -12.92 11.64 9.40
CA ALA A 31 -12.80 11.71 10.86
C ALA A 31 -13.59 10.63 11.61
N GLU A 32 -14.54 9.95 10.95
CA GLU A 32 -15.28 8.82 11.55
C GLU A 32 -14.40 7.57 11.70
N PHE A 33 -13.31 7.45 10.93
CA PHE A 33 -12.42 6.29 11.00
C PHE A 33 -11.25 6.52 11.97
N PRO A 34 -10.95 5.57 12.87
CA PRO A 34 -9.82 5.66 13.80
C PRO A 34 -8.49 5.23 13.15
N VAL A 35 -8.20 5.76 11.96
CA VAL A 35 -6.98 5.46 11.18
C VAL A 35 -6.35 6.75 10.65
N ASP A 36 -5.11 6.65 10.15
CA ASP A 36 -4.43 7.79 9.54
C ASP A 36 -5.21 8.39 8.37
N PRO A 37 -5.12 9.72 8.13
CA PRO A 37 -5.89 10.39 7.08
C PRO A 37 -5.74 9.77 5.68
N MET A 38 -4.54 9.31 5.31
CA MET A 38 -4.29 8.65 4.03
C MET A 38 -5.04 7.31 3.91
N MET A 39 -5.06 6.52 4.99
CA MET A 39 -5.79 5.25 5.03
C MET A 39 -7.31 5.48 5.01
N SER A 40 -7.78 6.47 5.76
CA SER A 40 -9.19 6.88 5.75
C SER A 40 -9.63 7.33 4.34
N LYS A 41 -8.80 8.13 3.66
CA LYS A 41 -9.04 8.53 2.27
C LYS A 41 -9.06 7.33 1.31
N MET A 42 -8.17 6.36 1.48
CA MET A 42 -8.16 5.11 0.70
C MET A 42 -9.48 4.34 0.89
N ILE A 43 -9.95 4.18 2.12
CA ILE A 43 -11.22 3.52 2.44
C ILE A 43 -12.38 4.26 1.77
N LEU A 44 -12.47 5.58 1.90
CA LEU A 44 -13.54 6.36 1.26
C LEU A 44 -13.50 6.29 -0.27
N ALA A 45 -12.31 6.25 -0.87
CA ALA A 45 -12.17 6.16 -2.32
C ALA A 45 -12.66 4.84 -2.91
N SER A 46 -12.70 3.76 -2.10
CA SER A 46 -13.18 2.44 -2.52
C SER A 46 -14.63 2.45 -3.02
N GLU A 47 -15.46 3.40 -2.53
CA GLU A 47 -16.84 3.61 -2.96
C GLU A 47 -16.94 3.88 -4.47
N LYS A 48 -16.02 4.69 -5.01
CA LYS A 48 -15.96 5.06 -6.43
C LYS A 48 -15.59 3.87 -7.31
N TYR A 49 -14.75 2.97 -6.79
CA TYR A 49 -14.19 1.84 -7.54
C TYR A 49 -14.90 0.51 -7.22
N LYS A 50 -15.93 0.53 -6.38
CA LYS A 50 -16.75 -0.64 -6.01
C LYS A 50 -15.93 -1.82 -5.46
N CYS A 51 -14.94 -1.49 -4.62
CA CYS A 51 -14.03 -2.46 -4.00
C CYS A 51 -13.88 -2.23 -2.48
N SER A 52 -14.95 -1.78 -1.82
CA SER A 52 -14.93 -1.45 -0.39
C SER A 52 -14.66 -2.67 0.49
N LYS A 53 -15.14 -3.86 0.11
CA LYS A 53 -14.84 -5.10 0.83
C LYS A 53 -13.35 -5.40 0.86
N GLU A 54 -12.68 -5.30 -0.30
CA GLU A 54 -11.25 -5.59 -0.42
C GLU A 54 -10.41 -4.51 0.26
N VAL A 55 -10.77 -3.24 0.11
CA VAL A 55 -10.01 -2.11 0.67
C VAL A 55 -10.09 -2.09 2.20
N VAL A 56 -11.23 -2.43 2.81
CA VAL A 56 -11.33 -2.53 4.28
C VAL A 56 -10.47 -3.67 4.81
N THR A 57 -10.48 -4.82 4.14
CA THR A 57 -9.58 -5.94 4.48
C THR A 57 -8.11 -5.52 4.39
N ILE A 58 -7.71 -4.84 3.30
CA ILE A 58 -6.35 -4.33 3.13
C ILE A 58 -5.99 -3.34 4.24
N ALA A 59 -6.87 -2.39 4.56
CA ALA A 59 -6.65 -1.41 5.63
C ALA A 59 -6.39 -2.11 6.97
N ALA A 60 -7.21 -3.11 7.32
CA ALA A 60 -7.06 -3.87 8.56
C ALA A 60 -5.75 -4.67 8.61
N MET A 61 -5.35 -5.28 7.49
CA MET A 61 -4.08 -5.99 7.37
C MET A 61 -2.87 -5.04 7.46
N LEU A 62 -2.97 -3.84 6.89
CA LEU A 62 -1.94 -2.81 7.04
C LEU A 62 -1.82 -2.33 8.50
N SER A 63 -2.92 -2.22 9.25
CA SER A 63 -2.91 -1.81 10.66
C SER A 63 -2.18 -2.78 11.60
N VAL A 64 -2.06 -4.06 11.23
CA VAL A 64 -1.24 -5.04 11.98
C VAL A 64 0.17 -5.23 11.37
N ASN A 65 0.41 -4.64 10.20
CA ASN A 65 1.69 -4.53 9.50
C ASN A 65 2.51 -5.86 9.47
N ASN A 66 3.84 -5.78 9.61
CA ASN A 66 4.76 -6.91 9.51
C ASN A 66 4.65 -7.94 10.64
N ALA A 67 3.80 -7.72 11.66
CA ALA A 67 3.56 -8.70 12.70
C ALA A 67 2.81 -9.94 12.18
N ILE A 68 2.31 -9.93 10.94
CA ILE A 68 1.64 -11.08 10.31
C ILE A 68 2.63 -12.21 10.01
N PHE A 69 3.76 -11.92 9.37
CA PHE A 69 4.67 -12.96 8.89
C PHE A 69 5.67 -13.38 9.97
N TYR A 70 5.75 -14.68 10.23
CA TYR A 70 6.69 -15.28 11.16
C TYR A 70 7.87 -15.90 10.41
N ARG A 71 9.10 -15.56 10.79
CA ARG A 71 10.31 -16.02 10.10
C ARG A 71 11.33 -16.59 11.09
N PRO A 72 11.15 -17.85 11.57
CA PRO A 72 12.12 -18.51 12.45
C PRO A 72 13.50 -18.61 11.79
N LYS A 73 14.57 -18.42 12.57
CA LYS A 73 15.96 -18.47 12.06
C LYS A 73 16.34 -19.84 11.49
N ASP A 74 15.80 -20.90 12.06
CA ASP A 74 16.01 -22.31 11.67
C ASP A 74 15.15 -22.75 10.47
N LYS A 75 14.10 -21.99 10.12
CA LYS A 75 13.15 -22.33 9.04
C LYS A 75 12.97 -21.21 8.02
N ILE A 76 13.99 -20.38 7.85
CA ILE A 76 13.97 -19.21 6.94
C ILE A 76 13.47 -19.59 5.54
N VAL A 77 14.02 -20.64 4.94
CA VAL A 77 13.68 -21.05 3.57
C VAL A 77 12.20 -21.42 3.45
N HIS A 78 11.69 -22.21 4.40
CA HIS A 78 10.28 -22.64 4.40
C HIS A 78 9.33 -21.45 4.61
N ALA A 79 9.67 -20.54 5.53
CA ALA A 79 8.89 -19.34 5.78
C ALA A 79 8.86 -18.41 4.56
N ASP A 80 10.01 -18.25 3.89
CA ASP A 80 10.10 -17.43 2.68
C ASP A 80 9.32 -18.08 1.54
N THR A 81 9.40 -19.41 1.34
CA THR A 81 8.60 -20.13 0.35
C THR A 81 7.09 -20.00 0.62
N ALA A 82 6.65 -20.17 1.87
CA ALA A 82 5.24 -19.99 2.24
C ALA A 82 4.77 -18.56 1.94
N ARG A 83 5.59 -17.55 2.26
CA ARG A 83 5.29 -16.16 1.93
C ARG A 83 5.20 -15.91 0.43
N HIS A 84 6.11 -16.48 -0.38
CA HIS A 84 6.09 -16.34 -1.83
C HIS A 84 4.82 -16.93 -2.46
N ASN A 85 4.25 -17.99 -1.88
CA ASN A 85 2.99 -18.57 -2.38
C ASN A 85 1.80 -17.61 -2.29
N PHE A 86 1.88 -16.59 -1.44
CA PHE A 86 0.84 -15.57 -1.35
C PHE A 86 1.02 -14.41 -2.34
N PHE A 87 2.15 -14.31 -3.02
CA PHE A 87 2.45 -13.16 -3.86
C PHE A 87 1.45 -13.00 -4.98
N VAL A 88 0.86 -11.81 -5.06
CA VAL A 88 -0.06 -11.41 -6.12
C VAL A 88 0.61 -10.35 -6.98
N PRO A 89 0.62 -10.50 -8.32
CA PRO A 89 1.07 -9.46 -9.22
C PRO A 89 0.37 -8.13 -8.96
N GLY A 90 1.13 -7.04 -9.07
CA GLY A 90 0.61 -5.69 -8.84
C GLY A 90 0.84 -5.15 -7.43
N GLY A 91 1.16 -5.97 -6.43
CA GLY A 91 1.79 -5.47 -5.20
C GLY A 91 1.43 -6.15 -3.89
N ASP A 92 2.08 -5.67 -2.84
CA ASP A 92 1.98 -6.20 -1.49
C ASP A 92 0.58 -6.00 -0.89
N HIS A 93 -0.13 -4.94 -1.28
CA HIS A 93 -1.51 -4.70 -0.84
C HIS A 93 -2.44 -5.85 -1.27
N LEU A 94 -2.29 -6.33 -2.52
CA LEU A 94 -3.04 -7.46 -3.04
C LEU A 94 -2.57 -8.79 -2.41
N THR A 95 -1.29 -8.89 -2.09
CA THR A 95 -0.74 -10.03 -1.35
C THR A 95 -1.35 -10.12 0.06
N LEU A 96 -1.49 -9.01 0.77
CA LEU A 96 -2.17 -8.98 2.09
C LEU A 96 -3.64 -9.38 2.00
N LEU A 97 -4.34 -8.93 0.95
CA LEU A 97 -5.70 -9.37 0.67
C LEU A 97 -5.77 -10.88 0.46
N ASN A 98 -4.87 -11.44 -0.37
CA ASN A 98 -4.81 -12.87 -0.64
C ASN A 98 -4.56 -13.71 0.63
N VAL A 99 -3.64 -13.25 1.50
CA VAL A 99 -3.40 -13.91 2.80
C VAL A 99 -4.67 -13.95 3.65
N TYR A 100 -5.39 -12.82 3.74
CA TYR A 100 -6.62 -12.75 4.54
C TYR A 100 -7.72 -13.64 3.94
N SER A 101 -7.94 -13.59 2.63
CA SER A 101 -8.99 -14.37 1.96
C SER A 101 -8.76 -15.87 2.12
N GLN A 102 -7.53 -16.36 1.92
CA GLN A 102 -7.24 -17.78 2.13
C GLN A 102 -7.42 -18.21 3.59
N TRP A 103 -7.08 -17.33 4.55
CA TRP A 103 -7.33 -17.62 5.97
C TRP A 103 -8.82 -17.68 6.29
N GLU A 104 -9.62 -16.75 5.74
CA GLU A 104 -11.08 -16.72 5.86
C GLU A 104 -11.73 -17.99 5.29
N GLU A 105 -11.27 -18.47 4.13
CA GLU A 105 -11.72 -19.74 3.52
C GLU A 105 -11.44 -20.97 4.40
N THR A 106 -10.42 -20.91 5.27
CA THR A 106 -10.12 -21.96 6.24
C THR A 106 -10.90 -21.85 7.55
N GLU A 107 -11.95 -21.01 7.57
CA GLU A 107 -12.73 -20.68 8.78
C GLU A 107 -11.84 -20.11 9.90
N TYR A 108 -10.86 -19.30 9.51
CA TYR A 108 -9.92 -18.65 10.44
C TYR A 108 -9.06 -19.64 11.24
N SER A 109 -8.66 -20.75 10.61
CA SER A 109 -7.90 -21.84 11.24
C SER A 109 -6.57 -21.38 11.83
N THR A 110 -6.34 -21.72 13.11
CA THR A 110 -5.04 -21.53 13.78
C THR A 110 -3.96 -22.44 13.19
N GLN A 111 -4.32 -23.66 12.82
CA GLN A 111 -3.40 -24.63 12.22
C GLN A 111 -2.90 -24.14 10.86
N TRP A 112 -3.80 -23.60 10.03
CA TRP A 112 -3.44 -23.03 8.74
C TRP A 112 -2.46 -21.86 8.88
N CYS A 113 -2.65 -20.98 9.87
CA CYS A 113 -1.67 -19.92 10.15
C CYS A 113 -0.29 -20.50 10.50
N TYR A 114 -0.23 -21.55 11.32
CA TYR A 114 1.04 -22.17 11.72
C TYR A 114 1.78 -22.76 10.51
N GLU A 115 1.07 -23.50 9.66
CA GLU A 115 1.61 -24.12 8.44
C GLU A 115 2.11 -23.09 7.42
N ASN A 116 1.44 -21.94 7.33
CA ASN A 116 1.79 -20.85 6.41
C ASN A 116 2.70 -19.78 7.02
N TYR A 117 3.27 -20.03 8.20
CA TYR A 117 4.19 -19.10 8.87
C TYR A 117 3.55 -17.72 9.15
N LEU A 118 2.30 -17.72 9.58
CA LEU A 118 1.55 -16.53 9.96
C LEU A 118 1.29 -16.50 11.47
N GLN A 119 1.38 -15.32 12.07
CA GLN A 119 1.05 -15.11 13.47
C GLN A 119 -0.46 -15.02 13.64
N HIS A 120 -1.08 -16.08 14.14
CA HIS A 120 -2.52 -16.15 14.38
C HIS A 120 -3.06 -14.99 15.23
N ARG A 121 -2.30 -14.54 16.25
CA ARG A 121 -2.69 -13.39 17.07
C ARG A 121 -2.83 -12.10 16.26
N SER A 122 -1.91 -11.87 15.32
CA SER A 122 -1.93 -10.70 14.42
C SER A 122 -3.08 -10.79 13.43
N MET A 123 -3.34 -11.98 12.87
CA MET A 123 -4.48 -12.22 11.97
C MET A 123 -5.82 -12.00 12.67
N LYS A 124 -5.98 -12.50 13.92
CA LYS A 124 -7.17 -12.25 14.73
C LYS A 124 -7.39 -10.76 14.97
N ARG A 125 -6.33 -10.02 15.33
CA ARG A 125 -6.41 -8.57 15.49
C ARG A 125 -6.80 -7.87 14.18
N ALA A 126 -6.30 -8.31 13.03
CA ALA A 126 -6.70 -7.77 11.74
C ALA A 126 -8.19 -8.00 11.48
N ARG A 127 -8.72 -9.18 11.81
CA ARG A 127 -10.16 -9.45 11.72
C ARG A 127 -10.97 -8.51 12.63
N ASP A 128 -10.57 -8.36 13.89
CA ASP A 128 -11.27 -7.46 14.82
C ASP A 128 -11.30 -6.01 14.29
N ILE A 129 -10.20 -5.54 13.69
CA ILE A 129 -10.11 -4.21 13.07
C ILE A 129 -10.98 -4.14 11.81
N ARG A 130 -10.98 -5.18 10.97
CA ARG A 130 -11.81 -5.26 9.76
C ARG A 130 -13.29 -5.12 10.11
N ASP A 131 -13.75 -5.86 11.12
CA ASP A 131 -15.16 -5.85 11.56
C ASP A 131 -15.55 -4.46 12.11
N GLN A 132 -14.64 -3.78 12.82
CA GLN A 132 -14.84 -2.39 13.25
C GLN A 132 -14.94 -1.42 12.07
N LEU A 133 -14.02 -1.51 11.11
CA LEU A 133 -14.01 -0.66 9.93
C LEU A 133 -15.26 -0.87 9.05
N GLU A 134 -15.71 -2.12 8.93
CA GLU A 134 -16.94 -2.48 8.21
C GLU A 134 -18.16 -1.80 8.85
N GLY A 135 -18.31 -1.85 10.18
CA GLY A 135 -19.38 -1.14 10.88
C GLY A 135 -19.31 0.39 10.77
N LEU A 136 -18.10 0.95 10.56
CA LEU A 136 -17.93 2.39 10.33
C LEU A 136 -18.28 2.81 8.90
N LEU A 137 -18.22 1.90 7.90
CA LEU A 137 -18.66 2.19 6.54
C LEU A 137 -20.14 2.61 6.50
N GLU A 138 -20.98 1.98 7.31
CA GLU A 138 -22.41 2.32 7.42
C GLU A 138 -22.61 3.78 7.84
N ARG A 139 -21.81 4.27 8.80
CA ARG A 139 -21.90 5.66 9.31
C ARG A 139 -21.54 6.69 8.26
N VAL A 140 -20.68 6.32 7.32
CA VAL A 140 -20.27 7.19 6.21
C VAL A 140 -21.01 6.87 4.91
N GLU A 141 -22.07 6.07 4.96
CA GLU A 141 -22.95 5.72 3.83
C GLU A 141 -22.19 5.01 2.68
N ILE A 142 -21.20 4.18 2.99
CA ILE A 142 -20.51 3.35 2.00
C ILE A 142 -21.07 1.93 2.04
N GLU A 143 -21.62 1.48 0.93
CA GLU A 143 -22.02 0.09 0.76
C GLU A 143 -20.80 -0.84 0.69
N LEU A 144 -20.90 -1.99 1.35
CA LEU A 144 -19.90 -3.05 1.26
C LEU A 144 -20.09 -3.83 -0.05
N VAL A 145 -19.28 -3.50 -1.05
CA VAL A 145 -19.32 -4.09 -2.40
C VAL A 145 -17.97 -4.71 -2.70
N SER A 146 -18.01 -5.86 -3.36
CA SER A 146 -16.83 -6.64 -3.75
C SER A 146 -16.72 -6.67 -5.27
N ASN A 147 -15.50 -6.47 -5.78
CA ASN A 147 -15.17 -6.65 -7.19
C ASN A 147 -13.80 -7.32 -7.29
N PRO A 148 -13.70 -8.63 -6.98
CA PRO A 148 -12.42 -9.32 -6.81
C PRO A 148 -11.64 -9.45 -8.12
N THR A 149 -12.31 -9.35 -9.26
CA THR A 149 -11.67 -9.40 -10.59
C THR A 149 -10.99 -8.10 -10.97
N ASP A 150 -11.40 -6.97 -10.39
CA ASP A 150 -10.85 -5.66 -10.71
C ASP A 150 -9.77 -5.24 -9.70
N THR A 151 -8.56 -5.74 -9.91
CA THR A 151 -7.38 -5.30 -9.15
C THR A 151 -6.99 -3.85 -9.45
N GLN A 152 -7.45 -3.27 -10.56
CA GLN A 152 -7.15 -1.87 -10.90
C GLN A 152 -7.93 -0.93 -9.97
N GLY A 153 -9.21 -1.21 -9.70
CA GLY A 153 -10.04 -0.45 -8.78
C GLY A 153 -9.43 -0.37 -7.38
N ILE A 154 -8.93 -1.49 -6.85
CA ILE A 154 -8.23 -1.55 -5.55
C ILE A 154 -6.98 -0.65 -5.58
N ARG A 155 -6.14 -0.78 -6.61
CA ARG A 155 -4.90 0.01 -6.72
C ARG A 155 -5.17 1.50 -6.90
N LYS A 156 -6.24 1.88 -7.61
CA LYS A 156 -6.71 3.27 -7.70
C LYS A 156 -7.21 3.80 -6.34
N ALA A 157 -7.89 2.99 -5.54
CA ALA A 157 -8.28 3.36 -4.18
C ALA A 157 -7.07 3.61 -3.28
N VAL A 158 -6.07 2.72 -3.30
CA VAL A 158 -4.78 2.92 -2.61
C VAL A 158 -4.11 4.21 -3.10
N THR A 159 -4.14 4.45 -4.43
CA THR A 159 -3.57 5.66 -5.02
C THR A 159 -4.24 6.93 -4.53
N ALA A 160 -5.58 6.93 -4.40
CA ALA A 160 -6.32 8.08 -3.89
C ALA A 160 -5.99 8.43 -2.43
N GLY A 161 -5.60 7.45 -1.61
CA GLY A 161 -5.17 7.68 -0.22
C GLY A 161 -3.69 8.05 -0.10
N TYR A 162 -2.83 7.37 -0.85
CA TYR A 162 -1.38 7.40 -0.70
C TYR A 162 -0.64 8.09 -1.85
N PHE A 163 -1.31 8.92 -2.65
CA PHE A 163 -0.66 9.64 -3.77
C PHE A 163 0.56 10.47 -3.31
N TYR A 164 0.61 10.91 -2.05
CA TYR A 164 1.79 11.56 -1.47
C TYR A 164 3.05 10.69 -1.49
N HIS A 165 2.87 9.38 -1.37
CA HIS A 165 3.92 8.37 -1.28
C HIS A 165 4.25 7.77 -2.65
N THR A 166 4.08 8.54 -3.72
CA THR A 166 4.42 8.10 -5.07
C THR A 166 5.94 8.14 -5.30
N VAL A 167 6.46 7.05 -5.86
CA VAL A 167 7.83 6.96 -6.35
C VAL A 167 7.87 6.55 -7.81
N ARG A 168 8.98 6.87 -8.45
CA ARG A 168 9.25 6.51 -9.83
C ARG A 168 10.64 5.91 -9.96
N LEU A 169 10.74 4.86 -10.77
CA LEU A 169 12.01 4.27 -11.17
C LEU A 169 12.72 5.21 -12.16
N THR A 170 13.93 5.62 -11.80
CA THR A 170 14.80 6.44 -12.64
C THR A 170 15.61 5.56 -13.60
N LYS A 171 16.17 6.16 -14.65
CA LYS A 171 17.10 5.46 -15.58
C LYS A 171 18.34 4.88 -14.89
N GLY A 172 18.76 5.48 -13.77
CA GLY A 172 19.85 4.97 -12.95
C GLY A 172 19.49 3.73 -12.12
N GLY A 173 18.29 3.18 -12.30
CA GLY A 173 17.81 1.99 -11.58
C GLY A 173 17.44 2.26 -10.12
N GLN A 174 17.30 3.53 -9.72
CA GLN A 174 16.93 3.92 -8.36
C GLN A 174 15.50 4.45 -8.33
N TYR A 175 14.74 4.13 -7.28
CA TYR A 175 13.46 4.78 -7.05
C TYR A 175 13.66 6.14 -6.39
N LYS A 176 12.91 7.13 -6.87
CA LYS A 176 12.85 8.46 -6.27
C LYS A 176 11.43 8.88 -6.00
N THR A 177 11.20 9.54 -4.87
CA THR A 177 9.93 10.22 -4.60
C THR A 177 9.69 11.33 -5.62
N VAL A 178 8.45 11.50 -6.06
CA VAL A 178 8.16 12.43 -7.17
C VAL A 178 8.42 13.89 -6.77
N LYS A 179 8.00 14.29 -5.57
CA LYS A 179 8.08 15.68 -5.13
C LYS A 179 9.40 16.04 -4.43
N SER A 180 9.93 15.19 -3.55
CA SER A 180 11.17 15.47 -2.81
C SER A 180 12.44 14.93 -3.48
N GLN A 181 12.33 14.13 -4.55
CA GLN A 181 13.48 13.52 -5.26
C GLN A 181 14.40 12.68 -4.35
N GLN A 182 13.86 12.21 -3.23
CA GLN A 182 14.53 11.38 -2.24
C GLN A 182 14.70 9.96 -2.78
N THR A 183 15.90 9.41 -2.64
CA THR A 183 16.20 8.06 -3.13
C THR A 183 15.77 7.03 -2.10
N VAL A 184 14.90 6.12 -2.52
CA VAL A 184 14.35 5.05 -1.68
C VAL A 184 14.45 3.72 -2.42
N MET A 185 14.31 2.60 -1.72
CA MET A 185 14.40 1.27 -2.34
C MET A 185 13.22 0.40 -1.94
N VAL A 186 12.82 -0.52 -2.80
CA VAL A 186 11.82 -1.55 -2.44
C VAL A 186 12.41 -2.47 -1.38
N HIS A 187 11.66 -2.75 -0.31
CA HIS A 187 12.11 -3.68 0.72
C HIS A 187 12.20 -5.12 0.16
N PRO A 188 13.23 -5.91 0.53
CA PRO A 188 13.45 -7.28 0.00
C PRO A 188 12.28 -8.25 0.18
N ASN A 189 11.43 -8.00 1.18
CA ASN A 189 10.27 -8.84 1.48
C ASN A 189 9.04 -8.53 0.62
N SER A 190 9.11 -7.53 -0.26
CA SER A 190 8.02 -7.17 -1.16
C SER A 190 7.93 -8.14 -2.33
N CYS A 191 6.72 -8.42 -2.81
CA CYS A 191 6.54 -9.18 -4.04
C CYS A 191 7.06 -8.44 -5.28
N LEU A 192 7.24 -7.11 -5.21
CA LEU A 192 7.73 -6.29 -6.32
C LEU A 192 9.25 -6.09 -6.29
N PHE A 193 9.97 -6.75 -5.38
CA PHE A 193 11.42 -6.58 -5.22
C PHE A 193 12.19 -6.94 -6.51
N GLU A 194 11.76 -7.95 -7.26
CA GLU A 194 12.42 -8.39 -8.49
C GLU A 194 11.79 -7.81 -9.77
N GLU A 195 10.53 -7.39 -9.72
CA GLU A 195 9.79 -6.93 -10.91
C GLU A 195 10.20 -5.53 -11.38
N HIS A 196 10.55 -4.66 -10.43
CA HIS A 196 10.92 -3.26 -10.64
C HIS A 196 9.93 -2.45 -11.52
N PRO A 197 8.64 -2.36 -11.15
CA PRO A 197 7.67 -1.54 -11.89
C PRO A 197 8.05 -0.06 -11.91
N ARG A 198 7.67 0.65 -12.97
CA ARG A 198 8.14 2.04 -13.17
C ARG A 198 7.57 3.02 -12.16
N TRP A 199 6.34 2.82 -11.72
CA TRP A 199 5.63 3.70 -10.80
C TRP A 199 5.06 2.86 -9.67
N LEU A 200 5.37 3.27 -8.44
CA LEU A 200 4.92 2.60 -7.24
C LEU A 200 4.36 3.61 -6.26
N ILE A 201 3.46 3.14 -5.40
CA ILE A 201 3.10 3.79 -4.15
C ILE A 201 3.58 2.90 -3.00
N TYR A 202 4.09 3.51 -1.94
CA TYR A 202 4.46 2.81 -0.70
C TYR A 202 3.53 3.20 0.45
N HIS A 203 3.32 2.26 1.37
CA HIS A 203 2.56 2.54 2.60
C HIS A 203 3.41 3.31 3.61
N GLU A 204 4.61 2.81 3.91
CA GLU A 204 5.54 3.40 4.87
C GLU A 204 6.99 3.35 4.39
N LEU A 205 7.82 4.24 4.95
CA LEU A 205 9.27 4.20 4.83
C LEU A 205 9.88 3.71 6.15
N VAL A 206 10.87 2.84 6.04
CA VAL A 206 11.65 2.36 7.18
C VAL A 206 13.12 2.62 6.91
N PHE A 207 13.76 3.35 7.83
CA PHE A 207 15.18 3.62 7.81
C PHE A 207 15.91 2.53 8.62
N THR A 208 16.82 1.82 7.97
CA THR A 208 17.77 0.92 8.66
C THR A 208 19.19 1.37 8.33
N THR A 209 19.85 0.69 7.39
CA THR A 209 21.10 1.14 6.76
C THR A 209 20.82 2.05 5.57
N LYS A 210 19.65 1.89 4.96
CA LYS A 210 19.13 2.66 3.84
C LYS A 210 17.62 2.84 4.02
N GLU A 211 17.01 3.71 3.23
CA GLU A 211 15.57 3.93 3.24
C GLU A 211 14.85 2.88 2.38
N PHE A 212 14.02 2.07 3.04
CA PHE A 212 13.24 1.04 2.39
C PHE A 212 11.74 1.36 2.43
N MET A 213 11.10 1.28 1.26
CA MET A 213 9.66 1.30 1.08
C MET A 213 9.07 -0.06 1.46
N ARG A 214 8.02 -0.05 2.29
CA ARG A 214 7.26 -1.25 2.64
C ARG A 214 5.82 -1.15 2.17
N GLN A 215 5.26 -2.32 1.89
CA GLN A 215 3.94 -2.52 1.30
C GLN A 215 3.79 -1.64 0.05
N VAL A 216 4.44 -2.05 -1.03
CA VAL A 216 4.40 -1.31 -2.30
C VAL A 216 3.32 -1.84 -3.22
N VAL A 217 2.79 -0.97 -4.06
CA VAL A 217 1.81 -1.32 -5.08
C VAL A 217 2.15 -0.63 -6.39
N GLU A 218 2.04 -1.36 -7.50
CA GLU A 218 2.22 -0.82 -8.83
C GLU A 218 1.03 0.04 -9.24
N ILE A 219 1.31 1.19 -9.83
CA ILE A 219 0.29 2.09 -10.34
C ILE A 219 0.59 2.53 -11.77
N GLU A 220 -0.42 3.00 -12.49
CA GLU A 220 -0.20 3.80 -13.68
C GLU A 220 -0.12 5.27 -13.30
N ASN A 221 0.81 6.00 -13.91
CA ASN A 221 1.04 7.41 -13.61
C ASN A 221 -0.20 8.29 -13.88
N LEU A 222 -0.98 7.98 -14.91
CA LEU A 222 -2.16 8.76 -15.27
C LEU A 222 -3.23 8.75 -14.16
N TRP A 223 -3.28 7.72 -13.32
CA TRP A 223 -4.20 7.69 -12.19
C TRP A 223 -3.94 8.81 -11.19
N LEU A 224 -2.71 9.32 -11.11
CA LEU A 224 -2.35 10.46 -10.25
C LEU A 224 -3.07 11.75 -10.68
N LEU A 225 -3.28 11.93 -11.99
CA LEU A 225 -4.08 13.05 -12.52
C LEU A 225 -5.58 12.84 -12.28
N GLU A 226 -6.03 11.58 -12.23
CA GLU A 226 -7.44 11.26 -11.93
C GLU A 226 -7.77 11.48 -10.44
N VAL A 227 -6.88 11.06 -9.52
CA VAL A 227 -7.16 11.06 -8.07
C VAL A 227 -6.73 12.34 -7.37
N ALA A 228 -5.67 13.00 -7.86
CA ALA A 228 -5.09 14.19 -7.24
C ALA A 228 -4.64 15.24 -8.27
N PRO A 229 -5.54 15.73 -9.16
CA PRO A 229 -5.22 16.71 -10.20
C PRO A 229 -4.71 18.06 -9.65
N HIS A 230 -5.07 18.40 -8.41
CA HIS A 230 -4.58 19.59 -7.72
C HIS A 230 -3.14 19.46 -7.24
N TYR A 231 -2.66 18.22 -7.00
CA TYR A 231 -1.33 17.94 -6.49
C TYR A 231 -0.34 17.56 -7.61
N TYR A 232 -0.78 16.79 -8.61
CA TYR A 232 0.02 16.37 -9.76
C TYR A 232 -0.37 17.09 -11.03
N ARG A 233 0.64 17.54 -11.78
CA ARG A 233 0.47 18.11 -13.13
C ARG A 233 1.10 17.19 -14.17
N ALA A 234 0.71 17.30 -15.44
CA ALA A 234 1.26 16.49 -16.53
C ALA A 234 2.80 16.51 -16.56
N LYS A 235 3.41 17.69 -16.37
CA LYS A 235 4.87 17.87 -16.26
C LYS A 235 5.54 17.05 -15.14
N ASP A 236 4.83 16.73 -14.06
CA ASP A 236 5.36 15.93 -12.95
C ASP A 236 5.43 14.45 -13.34
N LEU A 237 4.61 14.05 -14.31
CA LEU A 237 4.52 12.70 -14.85
C LEU A 237 5.33 12.53 -16.13
N GLU A 238 5.65 13.65 -16.79
CA GLU A 238 6.50 13.68 -17.96
C GLU A 238 7.85 13.07 -17.61
N ASP A 239 8.22 12.12 -18.44
CA ASP A 239 9.58 11.70 -18.51
C ASP A 239 10.28 12.63 -19.49
N GLY A 240 11.34 13.34 -19.10
CA GLY A 240 12.23 14.05 -20.03
C GLY A 240 12.95 13.09 -21.01
N SER A 241 12.40 11.90 -21.26
CA SER A 241 13.04 10.80 -21.94
C SER A 241 12.04 9.83 -22.58
N GLY A 242 11.43 10.26 -23.69
CA GLY A 242 10.96 9.30 -24.69
C GLY A 242 12.15 8.56 -25.31
N LYS A 243 12.59 7.44 -24.73
CA LYS A 243 13.35 6.35 -25.40
C LYS A 243 13.55 5.15 -24.45
N LYS A 244 13.42 3.95 -25.03
CA LYS A 244 13.34 2.59 -24.47
C LYS A 244 14.05 2.35 -23.12
N MET A 245 13.35 1.64 -22.24
CA MET A 245 13.84 1.12 -20.95
C MET A 245 15.05 0.20 -21.15
N PRO A 246 16.06 0.24 -20.27
CA PRO A 246 17.12 -0.75 -20.25
C PRO A 246 16.55 -2.13 -19.90
N LYS A 247 16.99 -3.18 -20.62
CA LYS A 247 16.55 -4.57 -20.42
C LYS A 247 16.89 -5.06 -19.01
N LYS A 248 15.99 -5.87 -18.42
CA LYS A 248 16.19 -6.60 -17.15
C LYS A 248 17.53 -7.34 -17.18
N GLN A 249 18.50 -6.87 -16.41
CA GLN A 249 19.68 -7.66 -16.04
C GLN A 249 19.38 -8.24 -14.66
N GLY A 250 19.14 -9.55 -14.60
CA GLY A 250 19.01 -10.26 -13.32
C GLY A 250 20.33 -10.15 -12.57
N LYS A 251 20.30 -9.60 -11.35
CA LYS A 251 21.46 -9.64 -10.46
C LYS A 251 21.54 -11.01 -9.78
N ALA A 252 22.74 -11.60 -9.78
CA ALA A 252 22.96 -12.90 -9.18
C ALA A 252 22.78 -12.85 -7.64
N LYS A 253 22.21 -13.92 -7.10
CA LYS A 253 21.87 -14.12 -5.67
C LYS A 253 23.03 -13.87 -4.70
N GLU A 254 24.27 -13.98 -5.16
CA GLU A 254 25.47 -13.81 -4.33
C GLU A 254 25.81 -12.34 -3.99
N GLU A 255 25.39 -11.36 -4.79
CA GLU A 255 25.62 -9.93 -4.48
C GLU A 255 24.67 -9.41 -3.39
N LEU A 256 23.50 -10.04 -3.23
CA LEU A 256 22.49 -9.66 -2.23
C LEU A 256 22.83 -10.15 -0.82
N VAL A 257 23.61 -11.23 -0.69
CA VAL A 257 23.92 -11.83 0.63
C VAL A 257 25.12 -11.14 1.31
N ARG A 258 26.03 -10.51 0.55
CA ARG A 258 27.24 -9.87 1.10
C ARG A 258 27.03 -8.48 1.71
N SER A 259 25.80 -7.97 1.74
CA SER A 259 25.50 -6.62 2.26
C SER A 259 24.52 -6.59 3.43
N TYR A 260 24.39 -7.70 4.15
CA TYR A 260 23.70 -7.79 5.45
C TYR A 260 24.69 -8.09 6.59
#